data_AF-A0A1H6D5J0-F1
#
_entry.id   AF-A0A1H6D5J0-F1
#
_cell.length_a   1.000
_cell.length_b   1.000
_cell.length_c   1.000
_cell.angle_alpha   90.00
_cell.angle_beta   90.00
_cell.angle_gamma   90.00
#
_symmetry.space_group_name_H-M   'P 1'
#
loop_
_entity.id
_entity.type
_entity.pdbx_description
1 polymer ?
#
loop_
_entity_poly.entity_id
_entity_poly.type
_entity_poly.pdbx_seq_one_letter_code
_entity_poly.pdbx_strand_id
1 'polypeptide(L)' 'MPTRDPENQRMVYSLLAGREVSIRSEQWKHECEVAYLADLTPEKRKAILYGVLGAEGDEARGIKRHRGDAATA' A
#
# COMPACT_ATOMS: atom_id res chain seq x y z
N MET A 1 14.90 -10.98 27.75
CA MET A 1 14.42 -10.89 26.36
C MET A 1 14.28 -12.31 25.85
N PRO A 2 13.09 -12.79 25.47
CA PRO A 2 12.96 -14.15 24.96
C PRO A 2 13.79 -14.28 23.69
N THR A 3 14.71 -15.24 23.69
CA THR A 3 15.62 -15.52 22.58
C THR A 3 14.77 -15.81 21.34
N ARG A 4 14.94 -14.99 20.31
CA ARG A 4 14.15 -15.01 19.08
C ARG A 4 14.54 -16.23 18.27
N ASP A 5 13.86 -17.34 18.48
CA ASP A 5 14.05 -18.57 17.71
C ASP A 5 13.61 -18.35 16.24
N PRO A 6 14.53 -18.34 15.27
CA PRO A 6 14.20 -18.19 13.86
C PRO A 6 13.58 -19.46 13.26
N GLU A 7 13.74 -20.63 13.89
CA GLU A 7 13.23 -21.92 13.40
C GLU A 7 11.80 -22.19 13.83
N ASN A 8 11.33 -21.56 14.92
CA ASN A 8 9.94 -21.62 15.36
C ASN A 8 9.07 -20.50 14.73
N GLN A 9 9.25 -20.25 13.44
CA GLN A 9 8.42 -19.30 12.71
C GLN A 9 7.07 -19.93 12.36
N ARG A 10 5.98 -19.31 12.81
CA ARG A 10 4.64 -19.71 12.39
C ARG A 10 4.51 -19.57 10.87
N MET A 11 4.19 -20.68 10.23
CA MET A 11 3.88 -20.77 8.81
C MET A 11 2.37 -20.74 8.61
N VAL A 12 1.93 -20.11 7.53
CA VAL A 12 0.52 -20.03 7.12
C VAL A 12 0.42 -20.21 5.61
N TYR A 13 -0.66 -20.82 5.14
CA TYR A 13 -0.89 -20.94 3.70
C TYR A 13 -1.37 -19.59 3.14
N SER A 14 -0.64 -19.07 2.16
CA SER A 14 -0.97 -17.83 1.45
C SER A 14 -1.76 -18.16 0.19
N LEU A 15 -2.95 -17.58 0.05
CA LEU A 15 -3.77 -17.75 -1.14
C LEU A 15 -3.17 -17.01 -2.35
N LEU A 16 -2.53 -15.86 -2.12
CA LEU A 16 -1.91 -15.08 -3.19
C LEU A 16 -0.61 -15.70 -3.70
N ALA A 17 0.19 -16.32 -2.82
CA ALA A 17 1.44 -16.97 -3.20
C ALA A 17 1.27 -18.45 -3.60
N GLY A 18 0.12 -19.06 -3.30
CA GLY A 18 -0.17 -20.47 -3.60
C GLY A 18 0.73 -21.47 -2.85
N ARG A 19 1.25 -21.07 -1.69
CA ARG A 19 2.17 -21.89 -0.88
C ARG A 19 2.18 -21.45 0.58
N GLU A 20 2.79 -22.26 1.44
CA GLU A 20 3.09 -21.85 2.81
C GLU A 20 4.15 -20.75 2.86
N VAL A 21 3.87 -19.72 3.65
CA VAL A 21 4.75 -18.57 3.89
C VAL A 21 4.86 -18.31 5.38
N SER A 22 5.98 -17.72 5.81
CA SER A 22 6.12 -17.25 7.19
C SER A 22 5.19 -16.06 7.44
N ILE A 23 4.59 -15.97 8.63
CA ILE A 23 3.80 -14.79 9.03
C ILE A 23 4.61 -13.49 9.08
N ARG A 24 5.94 -13.57 8.98
CA ARG A 24 6.84 -12.41 8.92
C ARG A 24 7.29 -12.06 7.51
N SER A 25 6.93 -12.88 6.52
CA SER A 25 7.32 -12.70 5.13
C SER A 25 6.60 -11.50 4.51
N GLU A 26 7.23 -10.88 3.51
CA GLU A 26 6.59 -9.81 2.75
C GLU A 26 5.37 -10.32 1.98
N GLN A 27 5.35 -11.60 1.57
CA GLN A 27 4.19 -12.22 0.96
C GLN A 27 2.99 -12.23 1.90
N TRP A 28 3.20 -12.62 3.17
CA TRP A 28 2.11 -12.62 4.15
C TRP A 28 1.62 -11.20 4.47
N LYS A 29 2.54 -10.24 4.62
CA LYS A 29 2.18 -8.83 4.82
C LYS A 29 1.34 -8.30 3.68
N HIS A 30 1.72 -8.60 2.44
CA HIS A 30 0.98 -8.17 1.25
C HIS A 30 -0.42 -8.78 1.21
N GLU A 31 -0.57 -10.06 1.55
CA GLU A 31 -1.89 -10.69 1.62
C GLU A 31 -2.78 -10.07 2.70
N CYS A 32 -2.22 -9.74 3.88
CA CYS A 32 -2.95 -8.99 4.91
C CYS A 32 -3.36 -7.59 4.43
N GLU A 33 -2.51 -6.90 3.69
CA GLU A 33 -2.83 -5.58 3.12
C GLU A 33 -3.98 -5.68 2.11
N VAL A 34 -3.94 -6.67 1.20
CA VAL A 34 -5.01 -6.94 0.24
C VAL A 34 -6.32 -7.27 0.96
N ALA A 35 -6.28 -8.13 1.97
CA ALA A 35 -7.45 -8.48 2.77
C ALA A 35 -8.05 -7.26 3.49
N TYR A 36 -7.21 -6.41 4.07
CA TYR A 36 -7.64 -5.16 4.69
C TYR A 36 -8.33 -4.24 3.68
N LEU A 37 -7.71 -4.01 2.51
CA LEU A 37 -8.29 -3.17 1.46
C LEU A 37 -9.62 -3.74 0.94
N ALA A 38 -9.74 -5.07 0.85
CA ALA A 38 -10.95 -5.76 0.41
C ALA A 38 -12.13 -5.60 1.38
N ASP A 39 -11.86 -5.39 2.68
CA ASP A 39 -12.88 -5.20 3.72
C ASP A 39 -13.38 -3.74 3.82
N LEU A 40 -12.64 -2.78 3.24
CA LEU A 40 -13.06 -1.37 3.24
C LEU A 40 -14.24 -1.10 2.29
N THR A 41 -15.06 -0.11 2.66
CA THR A 41 -16.10 0.43 1.78
C THR A 41 -15.48 1.00 0.49
N PRO A 42 -16.20 0.99 -0.64
CA PRO A 42 -15.67 1.47 -1.91
C PRO A 42 -15.13 2.91 -1.85
N GLU A 43 -15.75 3.80 -1.08
CA GLU A 43 -15.34 5.20 -0.93
C GLU A 43 -13.99 5.30 -0.21
N LYS A 44 -13.84 4.57 0.90
CA LYS A 44 -12.59 4.53 1.68
C LYS A 44 -11.46 3.87 0.90
N ARG A 45 -11.76 2.77 0.21
CA ARG A 45 -10.78 2.08 -0.65
C ARG A 45 -10.29 3.01 -1.76
N LYS A 46 -11.20 3.71 -2.43
CA LYS A 46 -10.84 4.70 -3.47
C LYS A 46 -9.98 5.82 -2.89
N ALA A 47 -10.34 6.35 -1.73
CA ALA A 47 -9.58 7.41 -1.09
C ALA A 47 -8.13 7.00 -0.75
N ILE A 48 -7.92 5.76 -0.32
CA ILE A 48 -6.58 5.22 -0.03
C ILE A 48 -5.79 4.96 -1.32
N LEU A 49 -6.41 4.35 -2.33
CA LEU A 49 -5.71 3.97 -3.57
C LEU A 49 -5.44 5.14 -4.51
N TYR A 50 -6.35 6.10 -4.58
CA TYR A 50 -6.31 7.19 -5.57
C TYR A 50 -6.12 8.58 -4.92
N GLY A 51 -6.04 8.66 -3.58
CA GLY A 51 -6.03 9.92 -2.86
C GLY A 51 -7.44 10.51 -2.69
N VAL A 52 -7.52 11.75 -2.20
CA VAL A 52 -8.80 12.43 -1.94
C VAL A 52 -9.69 12.44 -3.20
N LEU A 53 -10.89 11.85 -3.08
CA LEU A 53 -11.96 11.93 -4.07
C LEU A 53 -12.29 13.41 -4.33
N GLY A 54 -11.78 13.94 -5.45
CA GLY A 54 -11.92 15.34 -5.84
C GLY A 54 -10.77 15.89 -6.69
N ALA A 55 -9.61 15.23 -6.71
CA ALA A 55 -8.49 15.61 -7.58
C ALA A 55 -8.35 14.60 -8.73
N GLU A 56 -9.15 14.77 -9.79
CA GLU A 56 -8.77 14.20 -11.08
C GLU A 56 -7.66 15.08 -11.70
N GLY A 57 -6.49 14.48 -11.93
CA GLY A 57 -5.36 15.13 -12.62
C GLY A 57 -4.07 15.24 -11.80
N ASP A 58 -3.03 15.80 -12.45
CA ASP A 58 -1.66 16.01 -11.94
C ASP A 58 -1.58 16.67 -10.54
N GLU A 59 -2.65 17.36 -10.11
CA GLU A 59 -2.73 18.03 -8.81
C GLU A 59 -2.81 17.05 -7.64
N ALA A 60 -3.31 15.83 -7.83
CA ALA A 60 -3.31 14.79 -6.79
C ALA A 60 -1.89 14.32 -6.43
N ARG A 61 -0.92 14.49 -7.33
CA ARG A 61 0.47 14.02 -7.17
C ARG A 61 1.42 15.09 -6.61
N GLY A 62 0.91 16.26 -6.22
CA GLY A 62 1.74 17.32 -5.64
C GLY A 62 2.74 17.94 -6.63
N ILE A 63 2.53 17.78 -7.94
CA ILE A 63 3.36 18.43 -8.96
C ILE A 63 2.93 19.88 -9.07
N LYS A 64 3.55 20.75 -8.26
CA LYS A 64 3.40 22.20 -8.42
C LYS A 64 4.07 22.63 -9.72
N ARG A 65 3.26 23.02 -10.73
CA ARG A 65 3.78 23.76 -11.88
C ARG A 65 4.28 25.12 -11.39
N HIS A 66 5.58 25.28 -11.26
CA HIS A 66 6.19 26.60 -11.15
C HIS A 66 5.97 27.32 -12.50
N ARG A 67 4.91 28.13 -12.56
CA ARG A 67 4.73 29.12 -13.64
C ARG A 67 5.80 30.18 -13.46
N GLY A 68 6.94 29.99 -14.11
CA GLY A 68 7.90 31.08 -14.32
C GLY A 68 7.29 32.01 -15.35
N ASP A 69 6.80 33.17 -14.91
CA ASP A 69 6.61 34.30 -15.81
C ASP A 69 8.01 34.74 -16.27
N ALA A 70 8.40 34.29 -17.46
CA ALA A 70 9.56 34.85 -18.14
C ALA A 70 9.17 36.24 -18.63
N ALA A 71 9.55 37.27 -17.87
CA ALA A 71 9.55 38.64 -18.34
C ALA A 71 10.54 38.73 -19.51
N THR A 72 10.03 38.94 -20.72
CA THR A 72 10.84 39.23 -21.91
C THR A 72 11.40 40.65 -21.78
N ALA A 73 12.72 40.77 -21.76
CA ALA A 73 13.45 42.03 -21.90
C ALA A 73 13.46 42.51 -23.36
#